data_AF-A0A936ARU5-F1
#
_entry.id   AF-A0A936ARU5-F1
#
_cell.length_a   1.000
_cell.length_b   1.000
_cell.length_c   1.000
_cell.angle_alpha   90.00
_cell.angle_beta   90.00
_cell.angle_gamma   90.00
#
_symmetry.space_group_name_H-M   'P 1'
#
loop_
_entity.id
_entity.type
_entity.pdbx_description
1 polymer ?
#
loop_
_entity_poly.entity_id
_entity_poly.type
_entity_poly.pdbx_seq_one_letter_code
_entity_poly.pdbx_strand_id
1 'polypeptide(L)'
;MIEKGATIAEPKGKLGVLLVGLGAVSTTFIAGVEAIKKGLAKPIGSLTQMGTIRLGKRTDGRSPLIKDFVPLADLKDLVFGTWDIFEENAYDAAMHAGVLEKELLVRLKPQLSKVKPMAAVFDQEYVKRLSGTNVKKGKTKMDLARQLMADMAEFKKKNRCSRMVMVWCASTEVFIKQHAVHKTLESF
;
A
#
# COMPACT_ATOMS: atom_id res chain seq x y z
N MET A 1 -30.80 -8.80 0.11
CA MET A 1 -30.83 -8.82 -1.37
C MET A 1 -29.69 -7.94 -1.84
N ILE A 2 -28.75 -8.46 -2.62
CA ILE A 2 -27.76 -7.61 -3.30
C ILE A 2 -28.54 -6.94 -4.43
N GLU A 3 -28.69 -5.61 -4.39
CA GLU A 3 -29.27 -4.87 -5.50
C GLU A 3 -28.49 -5.19 -6.79
N LYS A 4 -29.19 -5.76 -7.78
CA LYS A 4 -28.62 -5.94 -9.11
C LYS A 4 -28.45 -4.57 -9.74
N GLY A 5 -27.23 -4.25 -10.19
CA GLY A 5 -26.96 -3.03 -10.95
C GLY A 5 -26.33 -1.88 -10.17
N ALA A 6 -25.62 -2.15 -9.06
CA ALA A 6 -24.82 -1.12 -8.39
C ALA A 6 -23.89 -0.42 -9.40
N THR A 7 -24.03 0.90 -9.53
CA THR A 7 -23.19 1.70 -10.42
C THR A 7 -21.77 1.73 -9.87
N ILE A 8 -20.84 1.09 -10.56
CA ILE A 8 -19.42 1.08 -10.19
C ILE A 8 -18.78 2.32 -10.79
N ALA A 9 -18.28 3.22 -9.95
CA ALA A 9 -17.62 4.43 -10.40
C ALA A 9 -16.25 4.13 -11.03
N GLU A 10 -16.01 4.70 -12.21
CA GLU A 10 -14.74 4.58 -12.93
C GLU A 10 -13.52 5.08 -12.09
N PRO A 11 -12.36 4.42 -12.18
CA PRO A 11 -11.15 4.78 -11.46
C PRO A 11 -10.44 5.97 -12.15
N LYS A 12 -10.95 7.18 -11.92
CA LYS A 12 -10.40 8.40 -12.52
C LYS A 12 -9.24 9.01 -11.72
N GLY A 13 -8.16 9.34 -12.41
CA GLY A 13 -6.98 10.03 -11.87
C GLY A 13 -6.09 9.14 -10.99
N LYS A 14 -5.11 9.76 -10.33
CA LYS A 14 -4.09 9.02 -9.57
C LYS A 14 -4.65 8.38 -8.30
N LEU A 15 -4.29 7.13 -8.05
CA LEU A 15 -4.58 6.41 -6.80
C LEU A 15 -3.33 6.44 -5.91
N GLY A 16 -3.43 7.12 -4.77
CA GLY A 16 -2.41 7.07 -3.72
C GLY A 16 -2.46 5.74 -2.97
N VAL A 17 -1.36 5.00 -2.95
CA VAL A 17 -1.24 3.76 -2.16
C VAL A 17 -0.25 4.04 -1.04
N LEU A 18 -0.77 4.11 0.18
CA LEU A 18 -0.04 4.44 1.39
C LEU A 18 0.28 3.16 2.15
N LEU A 19 1.56 2.80 2.24
CA LEU A 19 2.03 1.55 2.84
C LEU A 19 2.61 1.83 4.24
N VAL A 20 2.03 1.23 5.27
CA VAL A 20 2.62 1.27 6.61
C VAL A 20 3.67 0.16 6.69
N GLY A 21 4.92 0.53 6.95
CA GLY A 21 6.10 -0.32 6.82
C GLY A 21 6.66 -0.33 5.40
N LEU A 22 7.94 0.00 5.24
CA LEU A 22 8.74 -0.08 4.01
C LEU A 22 9.68 -1.29 4.04
N GLY A 23 9.19 -2.42 4.55
CA GLY A 23 9.91 -3.68 4.57
C GLY A 23 9.84 -4.46 3.24
N ALA A 24 10.19 -5.74 3.29
CA ALA A 24 10.27 -6.63 2.12
C ALA A 24 8.98 -6.61 1.26
N VAL A 25 7.81 -6.72 1.86
CA VAL A 25 6.53 -6.75 1.12
C VAL A 25 6.30 -5.44 0.36
N SER A 26 6.42 -4.31 1.05
CA SER A 26 6.18 -2.99 0.47
C SER A 26 7.18 -2.66 -0.63
N THR A 27 8.47 -2.91 -0.40
CA THR A 27 9.51 -2.63 -1.38
C THR A 27 9.38 -3.52 -2.61
N THR A 28 9.09 -4.81 -2.44
CA THR A 28 8.80 -5.73 -3.56
C THR A 28 7.56 -5.30 -4.34
N PHE A 29 6.50 -4.86 -3.67
CA PHE A 29 5.30 -4.39 -4.35
C PHE A 29 5.56 -3.12 -5.18
N ILE A 30 6.21 -2.12 -4.60
CA ILE A 30 6.58 -0.87 -5.30
C ILE A 30 7.48 -1.21 -6.49
N ALA A 31 8.54 -1.99 -6.29
CA ALA A 31 9.48 -2.36 -7.34
C ALA A 31 8.82 -3.18 -8.45
N GLY A 32 7.93 -4.12 -8.12
CA GLY A 32 7.17 -4.90 -9.09
C GLY A 32 6.29 -4.02 -9.97
N VAL A 33 5.57 -3.06 -9.38
CA VAL A 33 4.75 -2.11 -10.14
C VAL A 33 5.62 -1.22 -11.03
N GLU A 34 6.73 -0.68 -10.53
CA GLU A 34 7.64 0.14 -11.35
C GLU A 34 8.32 -0.66 -12.47
N ALA A 35 8.64 -1.94 -12.23
CA ALA A 35 9.12 -2.85 -13.28
C ALA A 35 8.09 -3.05 -14.38
N ILE A 36 6.82 -3.28 -14.03
CA ILE A 36 5.73 -3.44 -15.00
C ILE A 36 5.52 -2.14 -15.79
N LYS A 37 5.49 -0.98 -15.12
CA LYS A 37 5.38 0.34 -15.78
C LYS A 37 6.48 0.57 -16.82
N LYS A 38 7.69 0.07 -16.57
CA LYS A 38 8.84 0.15 -17.48
C LYS A 38 8.92 -0.98 -18.51
N GLY A 39 7.95 -1.89 -18.53
CA GLY A 39 7.96 -3.06 -19.43
C GLY A 39 9.05 -4.09 -19.10
N LEU A 40 9.60 -4.06 -17.89
CA LEU A 40 10.68 -4.96 -17.46
C LEU A 40 10.17 -6.28 -16.88
N ALA A 41 8.90 -6.31 -16.47
CA ALA A 41 8.27 -7.46 -15.85
C ALA A 41 6.80 -7.57 -16.25
N LYS A 42 6.24 -8.77 -16.06
CA LYS A 42 4.80 -9.05 -16.16
C LYS A 42 4.20 -9.20 -14.76
N PRO A 43 2.91 -8.89 -14.54
CA PRO A 43 2.24 -8.97 -13.23
C PRO A 43 1.92 -10.41 -12.79
N ILE A 44 2.90 -11.32 -12.87
CA ILE A 44 2.73 -12.75 -12.55
C ILE A 44 2.29 -12.93 -11.09
N GLY A 45 1.26 -13.74 -10.89
CA GLY A 45 0.64 -13.96 -9.57
C GLY A 45 -0.44 -12.94 -9.19
N SER A 46 -0.61 -11.86 -9.96
CA SER A 46 -1.68 -10.89 -9.70
C SER A 46 -3.02 -11.40 -10.25
N LEU A 47 -3.93 -11.75 -9.34
CA LEU A 47 -5.29 -12.17 -9.69
C LEU A 47 -6.01 -11.10 -10.52
N THR A 48 -5.93 -9.82 -10.15
CA THR A 48 -6.66 -8.77 -10.84
C THR A 48 -6.12 -8.50 -12.26
N GLN A 49 -4.81 -8.70 -12.47
CA GLN A 49 -4.16 -8.37 -13.75
C GLN A 49 -4.10 -9.55 -14.74
N MET A 50 -4.10 -10.79 -14.23
CA MET A 50 -3.92 -12.00 -15.05
C MET A 50 -5.02 -13.05 -14.86
N GLY A 51 -5.84 -12.93 -13.81
CA GLY A 51 -6.94 -13.85 -13.54
C GLY A 51 -8.14 -13.59 -14.44
N THR A 52 -8.95 -14.63 -14.62
CA THR A 52 -10.22 -14.57 -15.33
C THR A 52 -11.40 -14.72 -14.37
N ILE A 53 -12.56 -14.22 -14.78
CA ILE A 53 -13.83 -14.39 -14.05
C ILE A 53 -14.82 -15.13 -14.95
N ARG A 54 -15.41 -16.22 -14.44
CA ARG A 54 -16.41 -16.97 -15.19
C ARG A 54 -17.78 -16.29 -15.11
N LEU A 55 -18.37 -16.01 -16.27
CA LEU A 55 -19.69 -15.40 -16.39
C LEU A 55 -20.73 -16.43 -16.88
N GLY A 56 -21.67 -16.79 -16.01
CA GLY A 56 -22.72 -17.76 -16.32
C GLY A 56 -22.28 -19.22 -16.15
N LYS A 57 -22.83 -20.12 -16.97
CA LYS A 57 -22.56 -21.56 -16.87
C LYS A 57 -21.20 -21.89 -17.48
N ARG A 58 -20.62 -23.01 -17.05
CA ARG A 58 -19.33 -23.52 -17.59
C ARG A 58 -19.38 -23.74 -19.10
N THR A 59 -20.54 -24.12 -19.64
CA THR A 59 -20.77 -24.37 -21.07
C THR A 59 -20.76 -23.12 -21.92
N ASP A 60 -20.92 -21.94 -21.33
CA ASP A 60 -21.05 -20.68 -22.07
C ASP A 60 -19.70 -20.15 -22.58
N GLY A 61 -18.57 -20.70 -22.09
CA GLY A 61 -17.22 -20.31 -22.54
C GLY A 61 -16.82 -18.86 -22.20
N ARG A 62 -17.57 -18.15 -21.34
CA ARG A 62 -17.32 -16.74 -21.01
C ARG A 62 -16.42 -16.61 -19.78
N SER A 63 -15.14 -16.39 -20.02
CA SER A 63 -14.13 -16.17 -18.96
C SER A 63 -13.18 -15.01 -19.32
N PRO A 64 -13.66 -13.76 -19.40
CA PRO A 64 -12.80 -12.60 -19.64
C PRO A 64 -11.77 -12.41 -18.52
N LEU A 65 -10.71 -11.64 -18.80
CA LEU A 65 -9.79 -11.17 -17.76
C LEU A 65 -10.53 -10.26 -16.78
N ILE A 66 -10.20 -10.34 -15.49
CA ILE A 66 -10.84 -9.52 -14.44
C ILE A 66 -10.67 -8.02 -14.76
N LYS A 67 -9.47 -7.59 -15.12
CA LYS A 67 -9.17 -6.20 -15.49
C LYS A 67 -9.92 -5.67 -16.72
N ASP A 68 -10.41 -6.56 -17.60
CA ASP A 68 -11.18 -6.19 -18.78
C ASP A 68 -12.68 -6.22 -18.49
N PHE A 69 -13.09 -6.78 -17.34
CA PHE A 69 -14.48 -6.91 -16.94
C PHE A 69 -14.93 -5.85 -15.92
N VAL A 70 -14.07 -5.49 -14.95
CA VAL A 70 -14.35 -4.46 -13.94
C VAL A 70 -13.42 -3.27 -14.09
N PRO A 71 -13.89 -2.03 -13.89
CA PRO A 71 -13.08 -0.84 -14.05
C PRO A 71 -12.10 -0.68 -12.88
N LEU A 72 -10.87 -1.17 -13.06
CA LEU A 72 -9.79 -1.11 -12.06
C LEU A 72 -8.81 0.02 -12.37
N ALA A 73 -8.23 0.62 -11.33
CA ALA A 73 -7.17 1.59 -11.50
C ALA A 73 -5.98 0.93 -12.24
N ASP A 74 -5.47 1.63 -13.26
CA ASP A 74 -4.30 1.19 -14.00
C ASP A 74 -3.07 1.26 -13.09
N LEU A 75 -2.16 0.29 -13.22
CA LEU A 75 -0.90 0.27 -12.48
C LEU A 75 -0.09 1.55 -12.70
N LYS A 76 -0.18 2.17 -13.89
CA LYS A 76 0.49 3.44 -14.21
C LYS A 76 0.00 4.62 -13.36
N ASP A 77 -1.23 4.56 -12.87
CA ASP A 77 -1.88 5.62 -12.09
C ASP A 77 -1.62 5.48 -10.58
N LEU A 78 -0.95 4.40 -10.16
CA LEU A 78 -0.56 4.20 -8.77
C LEU A 78 0.63 5.09 -8.40
N VAL A 79 0.49 5.79 -7.26
CA VAL A 79 1.55 6.59 -6.63
C VAL A 79 1.74 6.14 -5.19
N PHE A 80 2.98 5.90 -4.80
CA PHE A 80 3.30 5.31 -3.50
C PHE A 80 3.75 6.34 -2.48
N GLY A 81 3.22 6.21 -1.27
CA GLY A 81 3.75 6.84 -0.06
C GLY A 81 3.88 5.78 1.03
N THR A 82 4.70 6.05 2.04
CA THR A 82 4.96 5.05 3.07
C THR A 82 5.36 5.71 4.38
N TRP A 83 5.13 5.00 5.49
CA TRP A 83 5.70 5.29 6.79
C TRP A 83 6.57 4.13 7.24
N ASP A 84 7.71 4.42 7.84
CA ASP A 84 8.55 3.42 8.49
C ASP A 84 9.30 4.07 9.65
N ILE A 85 9.72 3.26 10.62
CA ILE A 85 10.55 3.68 11.74
C ILE A 85 12.04 3.79 11.36
N PHE A 86 12.41 3.28 10.19
CA PHE A 86 13.70 3.47 9.56
C PHE A 86 13.63 4.55 8.47
N GLU A 87 14.78 5.18 8.16
CA GLU A 87 14.86 6.32 7.24
C GLU A 87 15.23 5.92 5.80
N GLU A 88 15.50 4.63 5.58
CA GLU A 88 15.93 4.10 4.28
C GLU A 88 14.86 4.33 3.22
N ASN A 89 15.28 4.77 2.03
CA ASN A 89 14.37 4.85 0.89
C ASN A 89 14.09 3.45 0.34
N ALA A 90 13.07 3.33 -0.52
CA ALA A 90 12.62 2.03 -1.01
C ALA A 90 13.67 1.26 -1.83
N TYR A 91 14.67 1.92 -2.42
CA TYR A 91 15.76 1.23 -3.11
C TYR A 91 16.69 0.55 -2.11
N ASP A 92 17.16 1.29 -1.10
CA ASP A 92 18.08 0.75 -0.10
C ASP A 92 17.40 -0.35 0.72
N ALA A 93 16.15 -0.11 1.14
CA ALA A 93 15.34 -1.11 1.83
C ALA A 93 15.08 -2.37 0.97
N ALA A 94 14.88 -2.23 -0.35
CA ALA A 94 14.74 -3.38 -1.26
C ALA A 94 16.05 -4.18 -1.38
N MET A 95 17.19 -3.48 -1.48
CA MET A 95 18.50 -4.11 -1.53
C MET A 95 18.80 -4.89 -0.24
N HIS A 96 18.44 -4.33 0.91
CA HIS A 96 18.57 -5.01 2.21
C HIS A 96 17.62 -6.20 2.36
N ALA A 97 16.38 -6.07 1.88
CA ALA A 97 15.40 -7.15 1.94
C ALA A 97 15.81 -8.40 1.14
N GLY A 98 16.61 -8.24 0.07
CA GLY A 98 17.19 -9.36 -0.68
C GLY A 98 16.18 -10.24 -1.42
N VAL A 99 14.96 -9.73 -1.67
CA VAL A 99 13.89 -10.48 -2.34
C VAL A 99 14.03 -10.46 -3.87
N LEU A 100 14.42 -9.32 -4.43
CA LEU A 100 14.54 -9.10 -5.88
C LEU A 100 16.00 -9.13 -6.32
N GLU A 101 16.23 -9.55 -7.58
CA GLU A 101 17.55 -9.50 -8.20
C GLU A 101 18.11 -8.07 -8.20
N LYS A 102 19.41 -7.94 -7.89
CA LYS A 102 20.08 -6.64 -7.74
C LYS A 102 20.08 -5.86 -9.06
N GLU A 103 20.24 -6.56 -10.17
CA GLU A 103 20.26 -5.99 -11.53
C GLU A 103 18.93 -5.31 -11.84
N LEU A 104 17.80 -5.91 -11.44
CA LEU A 104 16.49 -5.30 -11.58
C LEU A 104 16.39 -4.04 -10.70
N LEU A 105 16.81 -4.13 -9.43
CA LEU A 105 16.77 -2.99 -8.51
C LEU A 105 17.62 -1.82 -9.00
N VAL A 106 18.81 -2.07 -9.54
CA VAL A 106 19.68 -1.04 -10.15
C VAL A 106 18.96 -0.31 -11.28
N ARG A 107 18.22 -1.03 -12.14
CA ARG A 107 17.43 -0.42 -13.23
C ARG A 107 16.22 0.37 -12.74
N LEU A 108 15.77 0.11 -11.51
CA LEU A 108 14.63 0.78 -10.86
C LEU A 108 15.05 1.85 -9.84
N LYS A 109 16.34 2.01 -9.57
CA LYS A 109 16.87 2.97 -8.59
C LYS A 109 16.28 4.38 -8.73
N PRO A 110 16.15 4.99 -9.94
CA PRO A 110 15.58 6.34 -10.05
C PRO A 110 14.13 6.45 -9.60
N GLN A 111 13.34 5.37 -9.68
CA GLN A 111 11.96 5.32 -9.22
C GLN A 111 11.91 5.04 -7.72
N LEU A 112 12.64 4.02 -7.26
CA LEU A 112 12.61 3.55 -5.88
C LEU A 112 13.22 4.53 -4.89
N SER A 113 14.34 5.19 -5.22
CA SER A 113 14.98 6.16 -4.33
C SER A 113 14.14 7.43 -4.08
N LYS A 114 13.09 7.67 -4.88
CA LYS A 114 12.14 8.78 -4.66
C LYS A 114 11.14 8.47 -3.56
N VAL A 115 10.92 7.19 -3.25
CA VAL A 115 10.00 6.77 -2.19
C VAL A 115 10.79 6.72 -0.88
N LYS A 116 10.66 7.79 -0.09
CA LYS A 116 11.22 7.88 1.26
C LYS A 116 10.10 7.75 2.30
N PRO A 117 10.30 6.99 3.38
CA PRO A 117 9.30 6.85 4.42
C PRO A 117 9.15 8.15 5.20
N MET A 118 7.90 8.54 5.43
CA MET A 118 7.54 9.49 6.48
C MET A 118 7.76 8.85 7.85
N ALA A 119 7.99 9.65 8.89
CA ALA A 119 8.13 9.13 10.25
C ALA A 119 6.86 8.38 10.68
N ALA A 120 7.01 7.16 11.20
CA ALA A 120 5.89 6.33 11.64
C ALA A 120 5.46 6.63 13.08
N VAL A 121 4.23 6.25 13.43
CA VAL A 121 3.85 6.09 14.84
C VAL A 121 4.32 4.72 15.30
N PHE A 122 5.05 4.66 16.40
CA PHE A 122 5.63 3.42 16.89
C PHE A 122 5.63 3.37 18.42
N ASP A 123 5.27 2.21 18.95
CA ASP A 123 5.21 1.92 20.37
C ASP A 123 5.73 0.50 20.62
N GLN A 124 6.79 0.39 21.42
CA GLN A 124 7.47 -0.87 21.72
C GLN A 124 6.60 -1.83 22.53
N GLU A 125 5.53 -1.36 23.17
CA GLU A 125 4.57 -2.25 23.83
C GLU A 125 3.88 -3.18 22.82
N TYR A 126 3.65 -2.68 21.59
CA TYR A 126 3.01 -3.44 20.52
C TYR A 126 4.02 -4.29 19.74
N VAL A 127 5.27 -3.83 19.61
CA VAL A 127 6.35 -4.56 18.91
C VAL A 127 7.66 -4.48 19.70
N LYS A 128 7.92 -5.50 20.53
CA LYS A 128 8.99 -5.47 21.56
C LYS A 128 10.43 -5.48 21.04
N ARG A 129 10.68 -6.11 19.89
CA ARG A 129 12.05 -6.39 19.40
C ARG A 129 12.52 -5.42 18.31
N LEU A 130 11.88 -4.27 18.22
CA LEU A 130 12.13 -3.33 17.15
C LEU A 130 12.31 -1.92 17.72
N SER A 131 13.22 -1.17 17.14
CA SER A 131 13.49 0.22 17.46
C SER A 131 13.94 0.92 16.19
N GLY A 132 13.51 2.16 16.00
CA GLY A 132 13.90 2.97 14.85
C GLY A 132 13.95 4.45 15.22
N THR A 133 14.62 5.25 14.40
CA THR A 133 14.84 6.68 14.63
C THR A 133 13.77 7.56 13.97
N ASN A 134 13.11 7.05 12.93
CA ASN A 134 12.11 7.77 12.14
C ASN A 134 10.72 7.67 12.78
N VAL A 135 10.60 8.12 14.04
CA VAL A 135 9.39 7.96 14.85
C VAL A 135 8.77 9.32 15.18
N LYS A 136 7.45 9.44 14.95
CA LYS A 136 6.69 10.64 15.31
C LYS A 136 6.68 10.84 16.81
N LYS A 137 6.67 12.12 17.22
CA LYS A 137 6.57 12.53 18.63
C LYS A 137 5.28 13.29 18.84
N GLY A 138 4.55 12.97 19.91
CA GLY A 138 3.28 13.60 20.27
C GLY A 138 2.98 13.40 21.75
N LYS A 139 2.23 14.32 22.35
CA LYS A 139 1.88 14.24 23.79
C LYS A 139 0.78 13.20 24.04
N THR A 140 -0.10 13.01 23.06
CA THR A 140 -1.22 12.06 23.13
C THR A 140 -1.32 11.22 21.86
N LYS A 141 -2.00 10.07 21.93
CA LYS A 141 -2.32 9.25 20.74
C LYS A 141 -3.11 10.04 19.70
N MET A 142 -3.98 10.95 20.14
CA MET A 142 -4.74 11.82 19.22
C MET A 142 -3.85 12.83 18.49
N ASP A 143 -2.79 13.34 19.12
CA ASP A 143 -1.82 14.21 18.44
C ASP A 143 -1.09 13.44 17.33
N LEU A 144 -0.71 12.19 17.59
CA LEU A 144 -0.09 11.31 16.61
C LEU A 144 -1.05 10.99 15.46
N ALA A 145 -2.33 10.71 15.76
CA ALA A 145 -3.37 10.52 14.76
C ALA A 145 -3.56 11.76 13.87
N ARG A 146 -3.55 12.97 14.45
CA ARG A 146 -3.61 14.23 13.69
C ARG A 146 -2.41 14.42 12.77
N GLN A 147 -1.21 14.03 13.20
CA GLN A 147 -0.03 14.06 12.34
C GLN A 147 -0.16 13.09 11.16
N LEU A 148 -0.67 11.87 11.39
CA LEU A 148 -0.95 10.94 10.28
C LEU A 148 -1.99 11.48 9.30
N MET A 149 -3.05 12.11 9.81
CA MET A 149 -4.05 12.78 8.95
C MET A 149 -3.44 13.91 8.12
N ALA A 150 -2.53 14.70 8.71
CA ALA A 150 -1.81 15.75 8.01
C ALA A 150 -0.89 15.19 6.91
N ASP A 151 -0.11 14.14 7.22
CA ASP A 151 0.72 13.44 6.23
C ASP A 151 -0.11 12.95 5.03
N MET A 152 -1.26 12.32 5.30
CA MET A 152 -2.16 11.84 4.26
C MET A 152 -2.72 12.98 3.40
N ALA A 153 -3.13 14.08 4.02
CA ALA A 153 -3.65 15.25 3.31
C ALA A 153 -2.56 15.91 2.45
N GLU A 154 -1.35 16.06 2.98
CA GLU A 154 -0.21 16.61 2.25
C GLU A 154 0.20 15.69 1.10
N PHE A 155 0.30 14.38 1.33
CA PHE A 155 0.60 13.40 0.29
C PHE A 155 -0.43 13.47 -0.84
N LYS A 156 -1.73 13.50 -0.50
CA LYS A 156 -2.82 13.61 -1.48
C LYS A 156 -2.67 14.86 -2.35
N LYS A 157 -2.42 16.01 -1.71
CA LYS A 157 -2.27 17.31 -2.38
C LYS A 157 -1.03 17.33 -3.27
N LYS A 158 0.13 16.94 -2.74
CA LYS A 158 1.42 16.94 -3.44
C LYS A 158 1.41 16.05 -4.68
N ASN A 159 0.78 14.88 -4.58
CA ASN A 159 0.74 13.90 -5.67
C ASN A 159 -0.49 14.03 -6.58
N ARG A 160 -1.41 14.95 -6.26
CA ARG A 160 -2.68 15.16 -6.96
C ARG A 160 -3.51 13.87 -7.07
N CYS A 161 -3.60 13.14 -5.95
CA CYS A 161 -4.36 11.90 -5.88
C CYS A 161 -5.86 12.19 -5.80
N SER A 162 -6.65 11.55 -6.66
CA SER A 162 -8.12 11.62 -6.58
C SER A 162 -8.64 10.84 -5.37
N ARG A 163 -8.04 9.67 -5.14
CA ARG A 163 -8.41 8.69 -4.11
C ARG A 163 -7.15 8.10 -3.50
N MET A 164 -7.27 7.57 -2.29
CA MET A 164 -6.18 6.91 -1.58
C MET A 164 -6.66 5.64 -0.90
N VAL A 165 -5.75 4.69 -0.75
CA VAL A 165 -5.91 3.50 0.08
C VAL A 165 -4.68 3.39 0.98
N MET A 166 -4.89 2.96 2.22
CA MET A 166 -3.82 2.64 3.16
C MET A 166 -3.79 1.13 3.39
N VAL A 167 -2.59 0.54 3.36
CA VAL A 167 -2.40 -0.90 3.59
C VAL A 167 -1.33 -1.07 4.66
N TRP A 168 -1.65 -1.87 5.68
CA TRP A 168 -0.71 -2.20 6.75
C TRP A 168 0.18 -3.37 6.32
N CYS A 169 1.48 -3.10 6.16
CA CYS A 169 2.51 -4.07 5.79
C CYS A 169 3.67 -4.06 6.80
N ALA A 170 3.46 -3.46 7.98
CA ALA A 170 4.45 -3.39 9.04
C ALA A 170 4.44 -4.67 9.89
N SER A 171 5.37 -4.73 10.84
CA SER A 171 5.51 -5.84 11.78
C SER A 171 4.18 -6.18 12.47
N THR A 172 3.95 -7.47 12.68
CA THR A 172 2.81 -7.97 13.45
C THR A 172 2.88 -7.45 14.89
N GLU A 173 1.83 -6.77 15.32
CA GLU A 173 1.68 -6.29 16.68
C GLU A 173 1.17 -7.41 17.60
N VAL A 174 1.45 -7.28 18.91
CA VAL A 174 0.86 -8.17 19.90
C VAL A 174 -0.67 -8.06 19.87
N PHE A 175 -1.33 -9.19 20.16
CA PHE A 175 -2.77 -9.18 20.34
C PHE A 175 -3.17 -8.38 21.58
N ILE A 176 -4.13 -7.47 21.42
CA ILE A 176 -4.79 -6.77 22.51
C ILE A 176 -6.23 -7.29 22.64
N LYS A 177 -6.67 -7.56 23.87
CA LYS A 177 -8.08 -7.84 24.13
C LYS A 177 -8.89 -6.57 23.91
N GLN A 178 -10.16 -6.68 23.56
CA GLN A 178 -11.04 -5.52 23.47
C GLN A 178 -11.26 -4.91 24.87
N HIS A 179 -11.05 -3.61 25.02
CA HIS A 179 -11.35 -2.83 26.24
C HIS A 179 -12.60 -1.98 26.02
N ALA A 180 -13.11 -1.33 27.06
CA ALA A 180 -14.29 -0.45 26.97
C ALA A 180 -14.15 0.63 25.88
N VAL A 181 -12.95 1.22 25.75
CA VAL A 181 -12.63 2.23 24.72
C VAL A 181 -12.80 1.71 23.28
N HIS A 182 -12.65 0.40 23.04
CA HIS A 182 -12.75 -0.21 21.70
C HIS A 182 -14.17 -0.70 21.35
N LYS A 183 -15.19 -0.44 22.18
CA LYS A 183 -16.53 -1.04 21.99
C LYS A 183 -17.42 -0.28 21.02
N THR A 184 -17.29 1.04 20.97
CA THR A 184 -18.14 1.92 20.15
C THR A 184 -17.31 2.99 19.47
N LEU A 185 -17.86 3.63 18.44
CA LEU A 185 -17.20 4.77 17.80
C LEU A 185 -17.08 5.98 18.75
N GLU A 186 -18.08 6.21 19.60
CA GLU A 186 -18.06 7.32 20.56
C GLU A 186 -16.98 7.12 21.63
N SER A 187 -16.75 5.86 22.03
CA SER A 187 -15.72 5.53 23.03
C SER A 187 -14.30 5.49 22.47
N PHE A 188 -14.13 5.39 21.15
CA PHE A 188 -12.83 5.19 20.48
C PHE A 188 -12.20 6.53 20.07
#